data_AF-A0ABD3TY78-F1
#
_entry.id   AF-A0ABD3TY78-F1
#
_cell.length_a   1.000
_cell.length_b   1.000
_cell.length_c   1.000
_cell.angle_alpha   90.00
_cell.angle_beta   90.00
_cell.angle_gamma   90.00
#
_symmetry.space_group_name_H-M   'P 1'
#
loop_
_entity.id
_entity.type
_entity.pdbx_description
1 polymer ?
#
loop_
_entity_poly.entity_id
_entity_poly.type
_entity_poly.pdbx_seq_one_letter_code
_entity_poly.pdbx_strand_id
1 'polypeptide(L)'
;MEKTLMGSLIKKLENPDPNNTTPALTQMLKNQPELLRLDWCLKEIMKYLDDMEKDEVYVIDFLPNLKFLQNNELFTKDCVNEFKQFEAKYPVSFAINFTLPSGRLFKKTEIECAKPPIPTGAHTSPTPPAAATESGAADQLKSQSDEADASRTQKRLALYCNSAKPFIEFFQKSGRLVSVDVSCGLQEAIWSRICDFLMDLNFPHLKVAETVILFVFGDQELDNYHVFDYEMTILQMEQFFDNPREEPEKIIQVLCKEIDQCHPASRSFVVNLLNTSLTRDLMEKRKTKSIVFVDNSEKCQMNKYFKSFQSSVKETPQLRAVSSLDNEICLFPADIAEDSCKWLAGAMRELRNAT
;
A
#
# COMPACT_ATOMS: atom_id res chain seq x y z
N MET A 1 12.20 7.16 9.76
CA MET A 1 12.59 8.01 10.92
C MET A 1 12.80 7.18 12.20
N GLU A 2 11.78 6.50 12.72
CA GLU A 2 11.81 5.87 14.05
C GLU A 2 12.98 4.88 14.27
N LYS A 3 13.23 3.99 13.32
CA LYS A 3 14.37 3.05 13.36
C LYS A 3 15.72 3.77 13.52
N THR A 4 15.90 4.88 12.82
CA THR A 4 17.11 5.72 12.88
C THR A 4 17.24 6.36 14.26
N LEU A 5 16.16 6.97 14.76
CA LEU A 5 16.15 7.62 16.08
C LEU A 5 16.44 6.59 17.19
N MET A 6 15.82 5.42 17.13
CA MET A 6 16.04 4.33 18.09
C MET A 6 17.50 3.87 18.08
N GLY A 7 18.07 3.62 16.90
CA GLY A 7 19.48 3.23 16.78
C GLY A 7 20.44 4.26 17.37
N SER A 8 20.19 5.55 17.13
CA SER A 8 21.03 6.63 17.67
C SER A 8 20.81 6.87 19.17
N LEU A 9 19.60 6.68 19.70
CA LEU A 9 19.32 6.76 21.14
C LEU A 9 19.93 5.59 21.91
N ILE A 10 19.88 4.36 21.36
CA ILE A 10 20.48 3.17 21.98
C ILE A 10 21.99 3.34 22.17
N LYS A 11 22.67 3.96 21.19
CA LYS A 11 24.11 4.26 21.30
C LYS A 11 24.47 5.22 22.44
N LYS A 12 23.50 5.98 22.96
CA LYS A 12 23.69 6.88 24.11
C LYS A 12 23.48 6.17 25.46
N LEU A 13 22.99 4.93 25.48
CA LEU A 13 22.89 4.14 26.70
C LEU A 13 24.28 3.62 27.09
N GLU A 14 24.64 3.80 28.36
CA GLU A 14 25.93 3.34 28.89
C GLU A 14 26.08 1.80 28.86
N ASN A 15 24.96 1.07 28.95
CA ASN A 15 24.91 -0.40 28.86
C ASN A 15 23.60 -0.86 28.18
N PRO A 16 23.55 -0.96 26.84
CA PRO A 16 22.34 -1.36 26.15
C PRO A 16 22.05 -2.86 26.34
N ASP A 17 21.04 -3.19 27.16
CA ASP A 17 20.47 -4.53 27.25
C ASP A 17 19.31 -4.67 26.24
N PRO A 18 19.37 -5.62 25.29
CA PRO A 18 18.29 -5.88 24.34
C PRO A 18 16.93 -6.11 25.00
N ASN A 19 16.90 -6.73 26.18
CA ASN A 19 15.67 -7.05 26.90
C ASN A 19 15.10 -5.87 27.70
N ASN A 20 15.88 -4.81 27.90
CA ASN A 20 15.50 -3.65 28.72
C ASN A 20 15.69 -2.30 28.00
N THR A 21 15.74 -2.33 26.67
CA THR A 21 16.03 -1.13 25.87
C THR A 21 14.94 -0.06 26.00
N THR A 22 13.67 -0.41 25.82
CA THR A 22 12.56 0.58 25.85
C THR A 22 12.37 1.25 27.22
N PRO A 23 12.38 0.52 28.36
CA PRO A 23 12.30 1.14 29.68
C PRO A 23 13.53 2.02 29.98
N ALA A 24 14.73 1.58 29.61
CA ALA A 24 15.96 2.38 29.79
C ALA A 24 15.91 3.69 28.98
N LEU A 25 15.49 3.63 27.71
CA LEU A 25 15.30 4.82 26.88
C LEU A 25 14.24 5.76 27.43
N THR A 26 13.12 5.21 27.92
CA THR A 26 12.07 6.02 28.55
C THR A 26 12.59 6.73 29.79
N GLN A 27 13.37 6.05 30.63
CA GLN A 27 13.97 6.65 31.83
C GLN A 27 15.01 7.71 31.47
N MET A 28 15.86 7.43 30.47
CA MET A 28 16.84 8.39 29.96
C MET A 28 16.17 9.67 29.46
N LEU A 29 15.12 9.56 28.64
CA LEU A 29 14.40 10.72 28.11
C LEU A 29 13.58 11.46 29.17
N LYS A 30 13.17 10.80 30.25
CA LYS A 30 12.60 11.48 31.43
C LYS A 30 13.64 12.31 32.17
N ASN A 31 14.86 11.79 32.29
CA ASN A 31 15.95 12.46 33.00
C ASN A 31 16.62 13.56 32.14
N GLN A 32 16.63 13.38 30.83
CA GLN A 32 17.30 14.24 29.84
C GLN A 32 16.39 14.46 28.62
N PRO A 33 15.26 15.18 28.77
CA PRO A 33 14.31 15.41 27.69
C PRO A 33 14.91 16.16 26.50
N GLU A 34 15.98 16.94 26.70
CA GLU A 34 16.71 17.65 25.65
C GLU A 34 17.40 16.73 24.63
N LEU A 35 17.56 15.43 24.94
CA LEU A 35 18.14 14.47 24.00
C LEU A 35 17.23 14.16 22.80
N LEU A 36 15.93 14.42 22.94
CA LEU A 36 14.93 14.20 21.91
C LEU A 36 14.26 15.52 21.58
N ARG A 37 14.93 16.30 20.73
CA ARG A 37 14.41 17.50 20.11
C ARG A 37 14.21 17.30 18.62
N LEU A 38 13.31 18.05 18.02
CA LEU A 38 13.06 18.00 16.59
C LEU A 38 14.30 18.43 15.80
N ASP A 39 15.11 19.39 16.27
CA ASP A 39 16.39 19.75 15.61
C ASP A 39 17.33 18.55 15.47
N TRP A 40 17.42 17.70 16.49
CA TRP A 40 18.21 16.47 16.45
C TRP A 40 17.62 15.46 15.46
N CYS A 41 16.30 15.28 15.45
CA CYS A 41 15.63 14.37 14.51
C CYS A 41 15.82 14.82 13.06
N LEU A 42 15.67 16.12 12.80
CA LEU A 42 15.92 16.71 11.48
C LEU A 42 17.38 16.52 11.07
N LYS A 43 18.36 16.68 11.97
CA LYS A 43 19.78 16.38 11.68
C LYS A 43 20.01 14.92 11.31
N GLU A 44 19.37 13.97 11.98
CA GLU A 44 19.47 12.55 11.62
C GLU A 44 18.82 12.25 10.26
N ILE A 45 17.71 12.91 9.94
CA ILE A 45 17.07 12.86 8.62
C ILE A 45 18.01 13.44 7.56
N MET A 46 18.61 14.60 7.81
CA MET A 46 19.55 15.26 6.88
C MET A 46 20.74 14.35 6.55
N LYS A 47 21.32 13.67 7.54
CA LYS A 47 22.39 12.70 7.29
C LYS A 47 21.96 11.59 6.33
N TYR A 48 20.71 11.12 6.48
CA TYR A 48 20.17 10.09 5.59
C TYR A 48 19.92 10.64 4.19
N LEU A 49 19.40 11.86 4.06
CA LEU A 49 19.19 12.53 2.77
C LEU A 49 20.51 12.91 2.08
N ASP A 50 21.58 13.16 2.83
CA ASP A 50 22.92 13.43 2.28
C ASP A 50 23.52 12.24 1.54
N ASP A 51 23.15 11.02 1.94
CA ASP A 51 23.59 9.77 1.33
C ASP A 51 22.70 9.33 0.15
N MET A 52 21.62 10.08 -0.13
CA MET A 52 20.63 9.75 -1.13
C MET A 52 20.83 10.53 -2.45
N GLU A 53 20.08 10.15 -3.49
CA GLU A 53 20.13 10.83 -4.78
C GLU A 53 19.56 12.26 -4.67
N LYS A 54 20.29 13.24 -5.21
CA LYS A 54 20.01 14.67 -4.95
C LYS A 54 18.80 15.23 -5.70
N ASP A 55 18.33 14.53 -6.72
CA ASP A 55 17.27 14.99 -7.63
C ASP A 55 15.94 14.23 -7.42
N GLU A 56 15.82 13.46 -6.34
CA GLU A 56 14.60 12.73 -5.99
C GLU A 56 13.72 13.48 -4.98
N VAL A 57 12.46 13.06 -4.93
CA VAL A 57 11.45 13.57 -3.99
C VAL A 57 11.22 12.55 -2.89
N TYR A 58 11.30 12.99 -1.65
CA TYR A 58 11.13 12.13 -0.47
C TYR A 58 9.84 12.46 0.29
N VAL A 59 9.11 11.41 0.67
CA VAL A 59 8.01 11.51 1.63
C VAL A 59 8.55 11.16 3.02
N ILE A 60 8.39 12.09 3.97
CA ILE A 60 8.94 11.95 5.33
C ILE A 60 7.79 12.03 6.33
N ASP A 61 7.63 10.96 7.11
CA ASP A 61 6.81 11.00 8.33
C ASP A 61 7.64 11.53 9.51
N PHE A 62 7.35 12.76 9.91
CA PHE A 62 8.04 13.47 10.99
C PHE A 62 7.50 13.15 12.38
N LEU A 63 6.37 12.46 12.49
CA LEU A 63 5.75 12.18 13.78
C LEU A 63 6.17 10.81 14.30
N PRO A 64 6.82 10.72 15.47
CA PRO A 64 7.17 9.43 16.03
C PRO A 64 5.91 8.68 16.45
N ASN A 65 5.82 7.38 16.21
CA ASN A 65 4.65 6.57 16.60
C ASN A 65 4.76 6.01 18.02
N LEU A 66 5.96 5.99 18.60
CA LEU A 66 6.19 5.51 19.97
C LEU A 66 5.73 6.53 21.01
N LYS A 67 4.86 6.10 21.93
CA LYS A 67 4.28 6.94 22.98
C LYS A 67 5.32 7.71 23.80
N PHE A 68 6.44 7.08 24.14
CA PHE A 68 7.48 7.74 24.96
C PHE A 68 8.23 8.83 24.20
N LEU A 69 8.26 8.77 22.85
CA LEU A 69 8.80 9.84 22.02
C LEU A 69 7.79 11.00 21.89
N GLN A 70 6.50 10.67 21.75
CA GLN A 70 5.42 11.66 21.67
C GLN A 70 5.21 12.45 22.97
N ASN A 71 5.51 11.85 24.12
CA ASN A 71 5.33 12.45 25.44
C ASN A 71 6.44 13.46 25.83
N ASN A 72 7.40 13.76 24.95
CA ASN A 72 8.45 14.73 25.24
C ASN A 72 7.99 16.15 24.86
N GLU A 73 7.71 16.98 25.87
CA GLU A 73 7.26 18.37 25.68
C GLU A 73 8.27 19.27 24.97
N LEU A 74 9.56 18.94 25.02
CA LEU A 74 10.61 19.72 24.34
C LEU A 74 10.75 19.36 22.86
N PHE A 75 10.12 18.28 22.40
CA PHE A 75 10.30 17.75 21.05
C PHE A 75 10.02 18.82 19.99
N THR A 76 8.89 19.53 20.09
CA THR A 76 8.42 20.49 19.07
C THR A 76 8.49 21.96 19.52
N LYS A 77 9.25 22.25 20.58
CA LYS A 77 9.24 23.57 21.24
C LYS A 77 9.66 24.72 20.32
N ASP A 78 10.62 24.50 19.42
CA ASP A 78 11.14 25.51 18.49
C ASP A 78 10.93 25.12 17.02
N CYS A 79 9.81 24.46 16.74
CA CYS A 79 9.45 23.89 15.44
C CYS A 79 9.72 24.85 14.27
N VAL A 80 9.35 26.13 14.40
CA VAL A 80 9.50 27.12 13.33
C VAL A 80 10.96 27.34 12.94
N ASN A 81 11.86 27.53 13.91
CA ASN A 81 13.27 27.80 13.60
C ASN A 81 13.99 26.52 13.15
N GLU A 82 13.62 25.38 13.73
CA GLU A 82 14.19 24.08 13.39
C GLU A 82 13.84 23.68 11.94
N PHE A 83 12.59 23.89 11.49
CA PHE A 83 12.24 23.72 10.08
C PHE A 83 12.93 24.72 9.16
N LYS A 84 13.08 25.99 9.56
CA LYS A 84 13.83 26.96 8.74
C LYS A 84 15.28 26.52 8.49
N GLN A 85 15.94 25.94 9.49
CA GLN A 85 17.30 25.42 9.35
C GLN A 85 17.35 24.19 8.44
N PHE A 86 16.36 23.30 8.56
CA PHE A 86 16.24 22.13 7.69
C PHE A 86 15.98 22.54 6.24
N GLU A 87 14.99 23.42 6.02
CA GLU A 87 14.58 23.91 4.71
C GLU A 87 15.65 24.74 3.99
N ALA A 88 16.62 25.31 4.73
CA ALA A 88 17.78 25.97 4.13
C ALA A 88 18.65 25.01 3.30
N LYS A 89 18.59 23.70 3.58
CA LYS A 89 19.31 22.66 2.83
C LYS A 89 18.36 21.76 2.03
N TYR A 90 17.21 21.41 2.59
CA TYR A 90 16.23 20.51 1.97
C TYR A 90 14.85 21.18 1.91
N PRO A 91 14.52 21.88 0.80
CA PRO A 91 13.24 22.53 0.65
C PRO A 91 12.08 21.55 0.82
N VAL A 92 11.09 21.91 1.63
CA VAL A 92 9.86 21.12 1.80
C VAL A 92 8.76 21.72 0.93
N SER A 93 8.20 20.96 0.00
CA SER A 93 7.14 21.47 -0.89
C SER A 93 5.83 21.72 -0.14
N PHE A 94 5.37 20.72 0.62
CA PHE A 94 4.13 20.79 1.41
C PHE A 94 4.09 19.66 2.45
N ALA A 95 3.13 19.75 3.36
CA ALA A 95 2.78 18.67 4.29
C ALA A 95 1.36 18.17 4.00
N ILE A 96 1.18 16.84 4.04
CA ILE A 96 -0.13 16.19 3.94
C ILE A 96 -0.62 15.86 5.34
N ASN A 97 -1.84 16.28 5.65
CA ASN A 97 -2.53 15.97 6.90
C ASN A 97 -3.81 15.18 6.62
N PHE A 98 -3.84 13.91 7.02
CA PHE A 98 -5.04 13.08 6.94
C PHE A 98 -5.96 13.37 8.12
N THR A 99 -7.08 14.02 7.83
CA THR A 99 -8.02 14.52 8.84
C THR A 99 -9.24 13.63 8.97
N LEU A 100 -9.58 13.30 10.21
CA LEU A 100 -10.88 12.73 10.58
C LEU A 100 -11.70 13.83 11.27
N PRO A 101 -12.70 14.42 10.60
CA PRO A 101 -13.59 15.40 11.20
C PRO A 101 -14.18 14.86 12.52
N SER A 102 -14.07 15.66 13.58
CA SER A 102 -14.47 15.32 14.94
C SER A 102 -15.98 15.10 15.00
N GLY A 103 -16.41 13.85 14.77
CA GLY A 103 -17.83 13.48 14.72
C GLY A 103 -18.10 12.09 14.12
N ARG A 104 -17.13 11.48 13.42
CA ARG A 104 -17.29 10.15 12.78
C ARG A 104 -16.41 9.04 13.35
N LEU A 105 -15.56 9.33 14.33
CA LEU A 105 -14.55 8.41 14.89
C LEU A 105 -15.10 7.16 15.60
N PHE A 106 -16.40 7.08 15.88
CA PHE A 106 -16.98 6.01 16.72
C PHE A 106 -18.31 5.45 16.21
N LYS A 107 -18.51 5.35 14.90
CA LYS A 107 -19.36 4.25 14.43
C LYS A 107 -18.47 3.01 14.49
N LYS A 108 -18.91 1.96 15.19
CA LYS A 108 -18.21 0.66 15.25
C LYS A 108 -17.92 0.22 13.81
N THR A 109 -16.75 0.55 13.29
CA THR A 109 -16.23 -0.07 12.09
C THR A 109 -15.86 -1.47 12.54
N GLU A 110 -16.58 -2.47 12.04
CA GLU A 110 -16.09 -3.84 12.10
C GLU A 110 -14.75 -3.83 11.39
N ILE A 111 -13.68 -3.92 12.17
CA ILE A 111 -12.34 -4.06 11.64
C ILE A 111 -12.31 -5.42 10.96
N GLU A 112 -12.29 -5.43 9.63
CA GLU A 112 -11.98 -6.62 8.83
C GLU A 112 -10.47 -6.93 8.94
N CYS A 113 -10.01 -7.24 10.15
CA CYS A 113 -8.79 -8.03 10.28
C CYS A 113 -9.12 -9.46 9.86
N ALA A 114 -8.25 -10.07 9.05
CA ALA A 114 -8.35 -11.46 8.65
C ALA A 114 -8.61 -12.36 9.87
N LYS A 115 -9.83 -12.91 9.95
CA LYS A 115 -10.16 -13.90 10.98
C LYS A 115 -9.35 -15.16 10.65
N PRO A 116 -8.54 -15.70 11.58
CA PRO A 116 -7.94 -17.00 11.37
C PRO A 116 -9.06 -18.04 11.14
N PRO A 117 -8.85 -19.05 10.28
CA PRO A 117 -9.89 -20.00 9.93
C PRO A 117 -10.36 -20.73 11.20
N ILE A 118 -11.66 -20.67 11.44
CA ILE A 118 -12.32 -21.45 12.49
C ILE A 118 -12.18 -22.92 12.10
N PRO A 119 -11.61 -23.80 12.94
CA PRO A 119 -11.58 -25.22 12.66
C PRO A 119 -13.02 -25.76 12.69
N THR A 120 -13.55 -26.12 11.53
CA THR A 120 -14.82 -26.83 11.39
C THR A 120 -14.61 -28.32 11.65
N GLY A 121 -15.25 -28.81 12.71
CA GLY A 121 -15.59 -30.21 12.93
C GLY A 121 -15.52 -30.54 14.42
N ALA A 122 -16.45 -31.26 15.06
CA ALA A 122 -17.73 -31.83 14.65
C ALA A 122 -18.39 -32.36 15.95
N HIS A 123 -19.71 -32.15 16.07
CA HIS A 123 -20.72 -33.00 16.72
C HIS A 123 -20.70 -33.40 18.23
N THR A 124 -21.80 -32.99 18.90
CA THR A 124 -22.70 -33.74 19.82
C THR A 124 -22.11 -34.37 21.10
N SER A 125 -22.55 -34.05 22.32
CA SER A 125 -23.87 -34.40 22.92
C SER A 125 -23.99 -33.81 24.35
N PRO A 126 -25.19 -33.79 24.99
CA PRO A 126 -25.44 -33.11 26.25
C PRO A 126 -25.54 -34.03 27.48
N THR A 127 -24.81 -33.75 28.56
CA THR A 127 -25.16 -34.23 29.93
C THR A 127 -24.47 -33.36 31.02
N PRO A 128 -25.17 -32.95 32.11
CA PRO A 128 -24.56 -32.36 33.30
C PRO A 128 -24.14 -33.44 34.32
N PRO A 129 -23.14 -33.22 35.20
CA PRO A 129 -23.47 -32.81 36.58
C PRO A 129 -22.42 -31.91 37.28
N ALA A 130 -22.69 -31.63 38.55
CA ALA A 130 -22.23 -30.53 39.40
C ALA A 130 -20.85 -30.67 40.10
N ALA A 131 -20.46 -29.52 40.68
CA ALA A 131 -19.63 -29.28 41.88
C ALA A 131 -18.09 -29.19 41.76
N ALA A 132 -17.59 -28.01 42.19
CA ALA A 132 -16.30 -27.64 42.83
C ALA A 132 -15.00 -28.22 42.22
N THR A 133 -13.98 -27.43 41.87
CA THR A 133 -13.15 -26.65 42.81
C THR A 133 -12.24 -25.66 42.08
N GLU A 134 -11.84 -24.63 42.81
CA GLU A 134 -10.82 -23.63 42.48
C GLU A 134 -9.47 -24.25 42.10
N SER A 135 -8.84 -23.74 41.04
CA SER A 135 -7.40 -23.42 40.99
C SER A 135 -7.07 -22.77 39.65
N GLY A 136 -6.42 -21.61 39.73
CA GLY A 136 -6.10 -20.78 38.58
C GLY A 136 -5.06 -21.40 37.64
N ALA A 137 -5.29 -21.21 36.34
CA ALA A 137 -4.30 -21.11 35.25
C ALA A 137 -5.02 -21.27 33.90
N ALA A 138 -5.83 -20.29 33.49
CA ALA A 138 -6.38 -20.25 32.14
C ALA A 138 -6.86 -18.83 31.78
N ASP A 139 -5.96 -17.85 31.89
CA ASP A 139 -6.24 -16.48 31.45
C ASP A 139 -5.09 -15.94 30.60
N GLN A 140 -4.68 -16.71 29.60
CA GLN A 140 -3.81 -16.24 28.52
C GLN A 140 -4.26 -16.85 27.20
N LEU A 141 -4.28 -16.03 26.15
CA LEU A 141 -4.80 -16.25 24.79
C LEU A 141 -6.27 -15.88 24.53
N LYS A 142 -6.66 -14.67 24.93
CA LYS A 142 -7.41 -13.82 23.99
C LYS A 142 -6.43 -12.83 23.36
N SER A 143 -6.03 -13.08 22.13
CA SER A 143 -5.42 -12.07 21.27
C SER A 143 -6.47 -10.99 20.98
N GLN A 144 -6.68 -10.10 21.94
CA GLN A 144 -7.41 -8.87 21.72
C GLN A 144 -6.57 -8.01 20.78
N SER A 145 -7.05 -7.85 19.55
CA SER A 145 -6.58 -6.81 18.65
C SER A 145 -6.56 -5.47 19.38
N ASP A 146 -5.45 -4.74 19.25
CA ASP A 146 -5.15 -3.48 19.95
C ASP A 146 -6.19 -2.37 19.67
N GLU A 147 -7.06 -2.58 18.68
CA GLU A 147 -8.12 -1.67 18.23
C GLU A 147 -9.48 -1.88 18.94
N ALA A 148 -9.64 -2.89 19.81
CA ALA A 148 -10.91 -3.19 20.47
C ALA A 148 -11.30 -2.23 21.62
N ASP A 149 -10.39 -1.34 22.05
CA ASP A 149 -10.63 -0.39 23.14
C ASP A 149 -10.71 1.05 22.63
N ALA A 150 -11.94 1.53 22.43
CA ALA A 150 -12.23 2.90 22.00
C ALA A 150 -11.57 3.97 22.88
N SER A 151 -11.39 3.70 24.18
CA SER A 151 -10.75 4.64 25.12
C SER A 151 -9.24 4.74 24.88
N ARG A 152 -8.57 3.63 24.53
CA ARG A 152 -7.15 3.61 24.16
C ARG A 152 -6.93 4.30 22.81
N THR A 153 -7.81 4.07 21.83
CA THR A 153 -7.78 4.75 20.53
C THR A 153 -7.98 6.26 20.69
N GLN A 154 -8.93 6.70 21.53
CA GLN A 154 -9.14 8.12 21.81
C GLN A 154 -7.91 8.78 22.48
N LYS A 155 -7.27 8.10 23.44
CA LYS A 155 -6.01 8.58 24.05
C LYS A 155 -4.88 8.69 23.03
N ARG A 156 -4.74 7.72 22.13
CA ARG A 156 -3.74 7.76 21.04
C ARG A 156 -3.99 8.93 20.09
N LEU A 157 -5.24 9.16 19.72
CA LEU A 157 -5.62 10.29 18.88
C LEU A 157 -5.30 11.63 19.55
N ALA A 158 -5.63 11.78 20.84
CA ALA A 158 -5.34 13.01 21.58
C ALA A 158 -3.83 13.29 21.67
N LEU A 159 -3.02 12.26 21.94
CA LEU A 159 -1.55 12.36 21.94
C LEU A 159 -1.04 12.79 20.57
N TYR A 160 -1.49 12.12 19.51
CA TYR A 160 -1.15 12.48 18.14
C TYR A 160 -1.50 13.94 17.82
N CYS A 161 -2.74 14.38 18.10
CA CYS A 161 -3.19 15.74 17.82
C CYS A 161 -2.31 16.79 18.54
N ASN A 162 -1.93 16.53 19.80
CA ASN A 162 -1.06 17.42 20.56
C ASN A 162 0.35 17.49 19.96
N SER A 163 0.94 16.35 19.58
CA SER A 163 2.26 16.29 18.98
C SER A 163 2.30 16.86 17.55
N ALA A 164 1.24 16.66 16.77
CA ALA A 164 1.12 17.12 15.39
C ALA A 164 0.85 18.62 15.26
N LYS A 165 0.19 19.22 16.26
CA LYS A 165 -0.27 20.62 16.22
C LYS A 165 0.81 21.63 15.79
N PRO A 166 2.05 21.61 16.33
CA PRO A 166 3.09 22.57 15.92
C PRO A 166 3.49 22.45 14.45
N PHE A 167 3.48 21.23 13.89
CA PHE A 167 3.76 20.98 12.47
C PHE A 167 2.62 21.51 11.60
N ILE A 168 1.39 21.17 11.96
CA ILE A 168 0.18 21.63 11.26
C ILE A 168 0.16 23.17 11.21
N GLU A 169 0.38 23.83 12.34
CA GLU A 169 0.41 25.29 12.42
C GLU A 169 1.53 25.91 11.56
N PHE A 170 2.72 25.30 11.53
CA PHE A 170 3.84 25.77 10.70
C PHE A 170 3.50 25.71 9.20
N PHE A 171 3.02 24.57 8.71
CA PHE A 171 2.66 24.40 7.30
C PHE A 171 1.40 25.20 6.92
N GLN A 172 0.44 25.34 7.84
CA GLN A 172 -0.74 26.17 7.62
C GLN A 172 -0.37 27.65 7.48
N LYS A 173 0.49 28.18 8.36
CA LYS A 173 0.96 29.58 8.30
C LYS A 173 1.75 29.88 7.03
N SER A 174 2.46 28.89 6.49
CA SER A 174 3.20 29.04 5.23
C SER A 174 2.36 28.75 3.98
N GLY A 175 1.07 28.41 4.12
CA GLY A 175 0.19 28.09 2.98
C GLY A 175 0.53 26.76 2.29
N ARG A 176 1.28 25.88 2.96
CA ARG A 176 1.81 24.61 2.43
C ARG A 176 1.22 23.38 3.12
N LEU A 177 0.06 23.52 3.76
CA LEU A 177 -0.65 22.42 4.40
C LEU A 177 -1.78 21.92 3.49
N VAL A 178 -1.69 20.65 3.10
CA VAL A 178 -2.72 19.94 2.34
C VAL A 178 -3.51 19.07 3.30
N SER A 179 -4.79 19.35 3.47
CA SER A 179 -5.65 18.57 4.36
C SER A 179 -6.56 17.64 3.55
N VAL A 180 -6.46 16.34 3.80
CA VAL A 180 -7.25 15.31 3.13
C VAL A 180 -8.29 14.79 4.11
N ASP A 181 -9.58 14.89 3.77
CA ASP A 181 -10.65 14.28 4.56
C ASP A 181 -10.69 12.77 4.29
N VAL A 182 -10.38 11.97 5.32
CA VAL A 182 -10.38 10.51 5.23
C VAL A 182 -11.63 9.86 5.82
N SER A 183 -12.68 10.66 6.07
CA SER A 183 -13.91 10.21 6.72
C SER A 183 -14.76 9.22 5.93
N CYS A 184 -14.47 9.01 4.65
CA CYS A 184 -15.11 7.98 3.84
C CYS A 184 -14.64 6.57 4.23
N GLY A 185 -13.44 6.43 4.83
CA GLY A 185 -12.85 5.14 5.19
C GLY A 185 -12.48 4.25 4.00
N LEU A 186 -12.64 4.73 2.76
CA LEU A 186 -12.34 4.01 1.54
C LEU A 186 -10.91 4.35 1.11
N GLN A 187 -9.97 3.43 1.36
CA GLN A 187 -8.54 3.62 1.08
C GLN A 187 -8.29 4.00 -0.39
N GLU A 188 -8.92 3.32 -1.33
CA GLU A 188 -8.79 3.60 -2.77
C GLU A 188 -9.24 5.02 -3.13
N ALA A 189 -10.37 5.48 -2.56
CA ALA A 189 -10.88 6.82 -2.82
C ALA A 189 -9.94 7.89 -2.25
N ILE A 190 -9.36 7.65 -1.07
CA ILE A 190 -8.36 8.55 -0.45
C ILE A 190 -7.10 8.58 -1.31
N TRP A 191 -6.61 7.42 -1.74
CA TRP A 191 -5.42 7.28 -2.56
C TRP A 191 -5.57 8.00 -3.91
N SER A 192 -6.67 7.75 -4.61
CA SER A 192 -6.97 8.44 -5.88
C SER A 192 -6.92 9.96 -5.73
N ARG A 193 -7.47 10.51 -4.64
CA ARG A 193 -7.43 11.96 -4.38
C ARG A 193 -6.02 12.49 -4.13
N ILE A 194 -5.15 11.71 -3.49
CA ILE A 194 -3.74 12.07 -3.31
C ILE A 194 -3.03 12.07 -4.67
N CYS A 195 -3.26 11.05 -5.49
CA CYS A 195 -2.69 10.98 -6.84
C CYS A 195 -3.11 12.18 -7.69
N ASP A 196 -4.42 12.51 -7.72
CA ASP A 196 -4.93 13.68 -8.44
C ASP A 196 -4.24 14.97 -8.00
N PHE A 197 -4.10 15.17 -6.69
CA PHE A 197 -3.40 16.31 -6.13
C PHE A 197 -1.91 16.37 -6.51
N LEU A 198 -1.20 15.23 -6.50
CA LEU A 198 0.20 15.17 -6.91
C LEU A 198 0.35 15.43 -8.42
N MET A 199 -0.58 14.97 -9.25
CA MET A 199 -0.63 15.29 -10.68
C MET A 199 -0.80 16.79 -10.91
N ASP A 200 -1.70 17.44 -10.18
CA ASP A 200 -1.92 18.89 -10.28
C ASP A 200 -0.64 19.70 -9.93
N LEU A 201 0.24 19.13 -9.11
CA LEU A 201 1.55 19.70 -8.77
C LEU A 201 2.66 19.33 -9.76
N ASN A 202 2.34 18.66 -10.87
CA ASN A 202 3.28 18.16 -11.87
C ASN A 202 4.29 17.13 -11.34
N PHE A 203 3.94 16.37 -10.29
CA PHE A 203 4.74 15.19 -9.98
C PHE A 203 4.53 14.15 -11.08
N PRO A 204 5.60 13.66 -11.74
CA PRO A 204 5.47 12.71 -12.81
C PRO A 204 4.91 11.39 -12.26
N HIS A 205 3.92 10.84 -12.95
CA HIS A 205 3.57 9.45 -12.77
C HIS A 205 4.69 8.59 -13.32
N LEU A 206 5.42 7.92 -12.42
CA LEU A 206 6.42 6.95 -12.83
C LEU A 206 5.77 5.68 -13.38
N LYS A 207 4.63 5.26 -12.79
CA LYS A 207 3.91 4.03 -13.13
C LYS A 207 2.41 4.17 -12.90
N VAL A 208 1.63 3.46 -13.71
CA VAL A 208 0.21 3.20 -13.43
C VAL A 208 0.09 2.16 -12.32
N ALA A 209 -0.66 2.51 -11.28
CA ALA A 209 -1.09 1.60 -10.23
C ALA A 209 -2.58 1.27 -10.39
N GLU A 210 -3.04 0.19 -9.76
CA GLU A 210 -4.44 -0.25 -9.79
C GLU A 210 -4.94 -0.57 -11.20
N THR A 211 -4.08 -1.22 -12.00
CA THR A 211 -4.38 -1.58 -13.38
C THR A 211 -5.06 -2.94 -13.46
N VAL A 212 -6.09 -3.08 -14.29
CA VAL A 212 -6.66 -4.39 -14.66
C VAL A 212 -6.38 -4.65 -16.13
N ILE A 213 -5.78 -5.81 -16.42
CA ILE A 213 -5.25 -6.14 -17.75
C ILE A 213 -5.81 -7.50 -18.18
N LEU A 214 -6.67 -7.52 -19.19
CA LEU A 214 -7.17 -8.75 -19.81
C LEU A 214 -6.26 -9.15 -20.98
N PHE A 215 -5.65 -10.31 -20.91
CA PHE A 215 -4.89 -10.90 -22.02
C PHE A 215 -5.80 -11.74 -22.91
N VAL A 216 -5.77 -11.47 -24.21
CA VAL A 216 -6.43 -12.30 -25.22
C VAL A 216 -5.42 -12.78 -26.27
N PHE A 217 -5.60 -14.00 -26.74
CA PHE A 217 -4.70 -14.69 -27.65
C PHE A 217 -5.38 -15.06 -28.99
N GLY A 218 -6.69 -14.81 -29.13
CA GLY A 218 -7.45 -15.09 -30.35
C GLY A 218 -8.62 -14.14 -30.57
N ASP A 219 -9.00 -13.94 -31.82
CA ASP A 219 -10.06 -12.99 -32.21
C ASP A 219 -11.41 -13.26 -31.55
N GLN A 220 -11.77 -14.54 -31.39
CA GLN A 220 -13.05 -14.94 -30.79
C GLN A 220 -13.15 -14.54 -29.31
N GLU A 221 -12.03 -14.32 -28.63
CA GLU A 221 -12.03 -13.98 -27.21
C GLU A 221 -12.53 -12.56 -26.96
N LEU A 222 -12.25 -11.62 -27.87
CA LEU A 222 -12.75 -10.24 -27.76
C LEU A 222 -14.29 -10.22 -27.71
N ASP A 223 -14.92 -11.01 -28.58
CA ASP A 223 -16.38 -11.13 -28.63
C ASP A 223 -16.92 -11.89 -27.40
N ASN A 224 -16.27 -12.98 -27.01
CA ASN A 224 -16.69 -13.83 -25.88
C ASN A 224 -16.66 -13.10 -24.54
N TYR A 225 -15.68 -12.21 -24.33
CA TYR A 225 -15.61 -11.40 -23.11
C TYR A 225 -16.41 -10.10 -23.20
N HIS A 226 -17.07 -9.85 -24.33
CA HIS A 226 -17.84 -8.64 -24.59
C HIS A 226 -17.06 -7.37 -24.26
N VAL A 227 -15.80 -7.29 -24.71
CA VAL A 227 -14.85 -6.26 -24.26
C VAL A 227 -15.35 -4.83 -24.49
N PHE A 228 -16.16 -4.62 -25.53
CA PHE A 228 -16.76 -3.33 -25.87
C PHE A 228 -17.89 -2.89 -24.92
N ASP A 229 -18.41 -3.79 -24.07
CA ASP A 229 -19.41 -3.47 -23.04
C ASP A 229 -18.78 -2.86 -21.76
N TYR A 230 -17.44 -2.70 -21.73
CA TYR A 230 -16.65 -2.17 -20.61
C TYR A 230 -15.76 -1.00 -21.03
N GLU A 231 -15.39 -0.14 -20.07
CA GLU A 231 -14.51 1.02 -20.29
C GLU A 231 -13.03 0.60 -20.34
N MET A 232 -12.63 -0.07 -21.41
CA MET A 232 -11.26 -0.60 -21.55
C MET A 232 -10.56 -0.04 -22.78
N THR A 233 -9.25 0.21 -22.63
CA THR A 233 -8.36 0.54 -23.75
C THR A 233 -7.86 -0.76 -24.38
N ILE A 234 -8.08 -0.93 -25.69
CA ILE A 234 -7.59 -2.11 -26.41
C ILE A 234 -6.20 -1.81 -26.97
N LEU A 235 -5.21 -2.58 -26.54
CA LEU A 235 -3.82 -2.55 -27.03
C LEU A 235 -3.63 -3.71 -28.02
N GLN A 236 -3.51 -3.37 -29.30
CA GLN A 236 -3.24 -4.34 -30.37
C GLN A 236 -1.72 -4.52 -30.50
N MET A 237 -1.17 -5.54 -29.83
CA MET A 237 0.28 -5.59 -29.64
C MET A 237 1.07 -5.72 -30.95
N GLU A 238 0.52 -6.38 -31.97
CA GLU A 238 1.13 -6.49 -33.29
C GLU A 238 1.47 -5.13 -33.94
N GLN A 239 0.76 -4.06 -33.58
CA GLN A 239 0.92 -2.73 -34.17
C GLN A 239 2.16 -1.98 -33.65
N PHE A 240 2.73 -2.44 -32.53
CA PHE A 240 3.91 -1.79 -31.92
C PHE A 240 5.24 -2.39 -32.38
N PHE A 241 5.23 -3.36 -33.30
CA PHE A 241 6.45 -4.00 -33.80
C PHE A 241 6.47 -4.08 -35.33
N ASP A 242 7.59 -3.68 -35.93
CA ASP A 242 7.85 -3.96 -37.34
C ASP A 242 8.02 -5.47 -37.60
N ASN A 243 8.51 -6.20 -36.59
CA ASN A 243 8.62 -7.64 -36.60
C ASN A 243 7.72 -8.25 -35.51
N PRO A 244 6.60 -8.90 -35.85
CA PRO A 244 5.71 -9.53 -34.87
C PRO A 244 6.34 -10.71 -34.11
N ARG A 245 7.52 -11.19 -34.55
CA ARG A 245 8.27 -12.30 -33.95
C ARG A 245 9.41 -11.84 -33.04
N GLU A 246 9.31 -10.65 -32.46
CA GLU A 246 10.26 -10.15 -31.46
C GLU A 246 10.32 -11.07 -30.23
N GLU A 247 11.38 -10.97 -29.43
CA GLU A 247 11.51 -11.76 -28.20
C GLU A 247 10.39 -11.39 -27.19
N PRO A 248 9.82 -12.38 -26.47
CA PRO A 248 8.73 -12.15 -25.50
C PRO A 248 9.03 -11.05 -24.50
N GLU A 249 10.26 -11.00 -24.00
CA GLU A 249 10.70 -10.01 -23.03
C GLU A 249 10.61 -8.58 -23.61
N LYS A 250 10.94 -8.41 -24.90
CA LYS A 250 10.80 -7.12 -25.59
C LYS A 250 9.34 -6.75 -25.79
N ILE A 251 8.49 -7.73 -26.09
CA ILE A 251 7.04 -7.52 -26.21
C ILE A 251 6.46 -7.03 -24.89
N ILE A 252 6.86 -7.66 -23.79
CA ILE A 252 6.43 -7.31 -22.43
C ILE A 252 6.92 -5.92 -22.04
N GLN A 253 8.16 -5.54 -22.38
CA GLN A 253 8.68 -4.20 -22.14
C GLN A 253 7.87 -3.12 -22.85
N VAL A 254 7.56 -3.34 -24.14
CA VAL A 254 6.73 -2.41 -24.92
C VAL A 254 5.33 -2.35 -24.35
N LEU A 255 4.71 -3.48 -24.01
CA LEU A 255 3.39 -3.51 -23.36
C LEU A 255 3.37 -2.64 -22.09
N CYS A 256 4.35 -2.81 -21.19
CA CYS A 256 4.40 -2.05 -19.95
C CYS A 256 4.53 -0.55 -20.23
N LYS A 257 5.36 -0.17 -21.21
CA LYS A 257 5.54 1.22 -21.64
C LYS A 257 4.25 1.81 -22.21
N GLU A 258 3.52 1.09 -23.05
CA GLU A 258 2.27 1.57 -23.63
C GLU A 258 1.16 1.71 -22.58
N ILE A 259 1.08 0.80 -21.61
CA ILE A 259 0.19 0.92 -20.44
C ILE A 259 0.52 2.20 -19.66
N ASP A 260 1.81 2.45 -19.41
CA ASP A 260 2.26 3.66 -18.71
C ASP A 260 1.93 4.96 -19.43
N GLN A 261 2.04 4.95 -20.76
CA GLN A 261 1.73 6.13 -21.59
C GLN A 261 0.23 6.43 -21.68
N CYS A 262 -0.64 5.44 -21.44
CA CYS A 262 -2.08 5.62 -21.43
C CYS A 262 -2.61 6.29 -20.14
N HIS A 263 -1.76 6.52 -19.14
CA HIS A 263 -2.13 7.20 -17.90
C HIS A 263 -2.27 8.71 -18.07
N PRO A 264 -3.22 9.39 -17.39
CA PRO A 264 -4.25 8.85 -16.49
C PRO A 264 -5.55 8.43 -17.20
N ALA A 265 -5.58 8.46 -18.53
CA ALA A 265 -6.81 8.28 -19.31
C ALA A 265 -7.43 6.89 -19.16
N SER A 266 -6.64 5.86 -18.86
CA SER A 266 -7.14 4.50 -18.63
C SER A 266 -6.37 3.73 -17.56
N ARG A 267 -7.08 2.85 -16.85
CA ARG A 267 -6.55 1.86 -15.90
C ARG A 267 -7.02 0.44 -16.22
N SER A 268 -7.75 0.26 -17.31
CA SER A 268 -8.37 -1.01 -17.70
C SER A 268 -7.99 -1.29 -19.14
N PHE A 269 -7.29 -2.40 -19.37
CA PHE A 269 -6.69 -2.70 -20.67
C PHE A 269 -7.10 -4.07 -21.16
N VAL A 270 -7.33 -4.18 -22.47
CA VAL A 270 -7.37 -5.46 -23.18
C VAL A 270 -6.12 -5.53 -24.03
N VAL A 271 -5.28 -6.53 -23.77
CA VAL A 271 -4.03 -6.75 -24.49
C VAL A 271 -4.26 -7.88 -25.48
N ASN A 272 -4.36 -7.52 -26.76
CA ASN A 272 -4.44 -8.51 -27.82
C ASN A 272 -3.04 -8.94 -28.23
N LEU A 273 -2.70 -10.19 -27.90
CA LEU A 273 -1.43 -10.84 -28.23
C LEU A 273 -1.49 -11.65 -29.53
N LEU A 274 -2.61 -11.60 -30.25
CA LEU A 274 -2.72 -12.21 -31.57
C LEU A 274 -1.59 -11.73 -32.48
N ASN A 275 -1.06 -12.65 -33.28
CA ASN A 275 0.06 -12.44 -34.19
C ASN A 275 1.38 -12.02 -33.52
N THR A 276 1.51 -12.07 -32.19
CA THR A 276 2.80 -11.86 -31.52
C THR A 276 3.51 -13.18 -31.25
N SER A 277 4.81 -13.14 -30.91
CA SER A 277 5.54 -14.33 -30.45
C SER A 277 5.10 -14.81 -29.06
N LEU A 278 4.40 -13.97 -28.28
CA LEU A 278 3.92 -14.27 -26.94
C LEU A 278 2.64 -15.14 -27.01
N THR A 279 2.83 -16.40 -27.41
CA THR A 279 1.75 -17.38 -27.57
C THR A 279 1.55 -18.25 -26.34
N ARG A 280 0.37 -18.89 -26.23
CA ARG A 280 0.03 -19.82 -25.14
C ARG A 280 1.12 -20.89 -24.94
N ASP A 281 1.50 -21.57 -26.03
CA ASP A 281 2.51 -22.63 -26.04
C ASP A 281 3.89 -22.17 -25.55
N LEU A 282 4.25 -20.92 -25.82
CA LEU A 282 5.54 -20.37 -25.39
C LEU A 282 5.52 -20.09 -23.89
N MET A 283 4.41 -19.55 -23.38
CA MET A 283 4.24 -19.25 -21.96
C MET A 283 4.26 -20.52 -21.10
N GLU A 284 3.78 -21.65 -21.59
CA GLU A 284 3.81 -22.94 -20.87
C GLU A 284 5.24 -23.47 -20.65
N LYS A 285 6.16 -23.10 -21.54
CA LYS A 285 7.57 -23.53 -21.48
C LYS A 285 8.41 -22.69 -20.53
N ARG A 286 7.90 -21.54 -20.07
CA ARG A 286 8.61 -20.58 -19.23
C ARG A 286 8.14 -20.73 -17.78
N LYS A 287 9.10 -20.68 -16.84
CA LYS A 287 8.82 -20.68 -15.40
C LYS A 287 9.71 -19.66 -14.71
N THR A 288 9.12 -18.79 -13.91
CA THR A 288 9.84 -17.84 -13.06
C THR A 288 9.36 -17.95 -11.63
N LYS A 289 10.29 -17.83 -10.67
CA LYS A 289 9.96 -17.70 -9.26
C LYS A 289 9.67 -16.23 -8.96
N SER A 290 8.43 -15.81 -9.18
CA SER A 290 7.95 -14.48 -8.77
C SER A 290 6.89 -14.63 -7.69
N ILE A 291 6.92 -13.73 -6.69
CA ILE A 291 5.83 -13.59 -5.73
C ILE A 291 4.70 -12.85 -6.44
N VAL A 292 3.56 -13.53 -6.58
CA VAL A 292 2.29 -13.05 -7.12
C VAL A 292 1.15 -13.68 -6.32
N PHE A 293 -0.02 -13.04 -6.33
CA PHE A 293 -1.21 -13.57 -5.67
C PHE A 293 -2.16 -14.13 -6.72
N VAL A 294 -2.67 -15.34 -6.51
CA VAL A 294 -3.63 -15.97 -7.41
C VAL A 294 -5.01 -15.93 -6.77
N ASP A 295 -5.99 -15.46 -7.50
CA ASP A 295 -7.39 -15.56 -7.09
C ASP A 295 -7.90 -16.98 -7.37
N ASN A 296 -8.06 -17.77 -6.31
CA ASN A 296 -8.58 -19.13 -6.38
C ASN A 296 -10.11 -19.19 -6.31
N SER A 297 -10.83 -18.08 -6.50
CA SER A 297 -12.28 -18.09 -6.49
C SER A 297 -12.86 -18.87 -7.69
N GLU A 298 -13.80 -19.78 -7.42
CA GLU A 298 -14.45 -20.62 -8.45
C GLU A 298 -15.28 -19.81 -9.47
N LYS A 299 -15.44 -18.49 -9.27
CA LYS A 299 -16.25 -17.59 -10.11
C LYS A 299 -15.50 -16.29 -10.42
N CYS A 300 -14.30 -16.41 -10.96
CA CYS A 300 -13.57 -15.27 -11.49
C CYS A 300 -14.10 -14.93 -12.89
N GLN A 301 -14.78 -13.79 -13.04
CA GLN A 301 -15.43 -13.30 -14.27
C GLN A 301 -15.15 -11.81 -14.46
N MET A 302 -15.36 -11.28 -15.67
CA MET A 302 -15.10 -9.87 -16.02
C MET A 302 -15.75 -8.87 -15.04
N ASN A 303 -17.02 -9.11 -14.67
CA ASN A 303 -17.80 -8.21 -13.82
C ASN A 303 -17.27 -8.08 -12.38
N LYS A 304 -16.37 -8.97 -11.95
CA LYS A 304 -15.69 -8.84 -10.66
C LYS A 304 -14.68 -7.68 -10.67
N TYR A 305 -14.09 -7.39 -11.83
CA TYR A 305 -12.96 -6.47 -11.97
C TYR A 305 -13.29 -5.21 -12.76
N PHE A 306 -14.24 -5.30 -13.69
CA PHE A 306 -14.64 -4.19 -14.55
C PHE A 306 -16.09 -3.77 -14.28
N LYS A 307 -16.34 -2.46 -14.33
CA LYS A 307 -17.69 -1.91 -14.31
C LYS A 307 -18.24 -1.92 -15.74
N SER A 308 -19.33 -2.66 -15.95
CA SER A 308 -20.03 -2.66 -17.25
C SER A 308 -20.87 -1.39 -17.39
N PHE A 309 -20.97 -0.88 -18.62
CA PHE A 309 -21.91 0.21 -18.96
C PHE A 309 -23.37 -0.25 -19.03
N GLN A 310 -23.61 -1.56 -19.14
CA GLN A 310 -24.94 -2.12 -19.31
C GLN A 310 -25.51 -2.58 -17.96
N SER A 311 -26.77 -2.23 -17.70
CA SER A 311 -27.50 -2.65 -16.50
C SER A 311 -27.76 -4.16 -16.42
N SER A 312 -27.66 -4.87 -17.55
CA SER A 312 -27.75 -6.32 -17.64
C SER A 312 -26.36 -6.93 -17.83
N VAL A 313 -25.83 -7.50 -16.76
CA VAL A 313 -24.58 -8.25 -16.78
C VAL A 313 -24.75 -9.50 -17.66
N LYS A 314 -24.08 -9.53 -18.82
CA LYS A 314 -23.96 -10.76 -19.61
C LYS A 314 -23.00 -11.71 -18.91
N GLU A 315 -23.33 -13.00 -18.89
CA GLU A 315 -22.42 -14.02 -18.38
C GLU A 315 -21.19 -14.10 -19.29
N THR A 316 -20.01 -13.84 -18.73
CA THR A 316 -18.74 -14.01 -19.44
C THR A 316 -18.10 -15.35 -19.07
N PRO A 317 -17.24 -15.91 -19.94
CA PRO A 317 -16.43 -17.08 -19.59
C PRO A 317 -15.63 -16.84 -18.30
N GLN A 318 -15.24 -17.94 -17.65
CA GLN A 318 -14.37 -17.88 -16.50
C GLN A 318 -12.96 -17.41 -16.89
N LEU A 319 -12.35 -16.69 -15.97
CA LEU A 319 -11.00 -16.15 -16.08
C LEU A 319 -10.13 -16.66 -14.93
N ARG A 320 -8.82 -16.62 -15.11
CA ARG A 320 -7.84 -16.67 -14.03
C ARG A 320 -7.37 -15.26 -13.75
N ALA A 321 -7.30 -14.88 -12.47
CA ALA A 321 -6.72 -13.61 -12.07
C ALA A 321 -5.44 -13.82 -11.27
N VAL A 322 -4.39 -13.11 -11.67
CA VAL A 322 -3.11 -13.05 -10.97
C VAL A 322 -2.81 -11.60 -10.66
N SER A 323 -2.64 -11.28 -9.38
CA SER A 323 -2.26 -9.96 -8.92
C SER A 323 -0.76 -9.87 -8.69
N SER A 324 -0.13 -8.85 -9.26
CA SER A 324 1.27 -8.50 -8.97
C SER A 324 1.41 -7.83 -7.60
N LEU A 325 2.66 -7.57 -7.17
CA LEU A 325 2.92 -6.79 -5.95
C LEU A 325 2.66 -5.29 -6.15
N ASP A 326 2.52 -4.85 -7.39
CA ASP A 326 2.33 -3.44 -7.78
C ASP A 326 0.85 -3.11 -7.99
N ASN A 327 -0.05 -3.90 -7.40
CA ASN A 327 -1.51 -3.79 -7.51
C ASN A 327 -2.03 -3.86 -8.96
N GLU A 328 -1.37 -4.64 -9.81
CA GLU A 328 -1.88 -4.96 -11.14
C GLU A 328 -2.60 -6.28 -11.13
N ILE A 329 -3.76 -6.35 -11.77
CA ILE A 329 -4.55 -7.57 -11.89
C ILE A 329 -4.48 -8.02 -13.35
N CYS A 330 -3.73 -9.09 -13.60
CA CYS A 330 -3.66 -9.75 -14.90
C CYS A 330 -4.74 -10.83 -14.98
N LEU A 331 -5.65 -10.68 -15.93
CA LEU A 331 -6.74 -11.60 -16.23
C LEU A 331 -6.40 -12.41 -17.47
N PHE A 332 -6.61 -13.72 -17.37
CA PHE A 332 -6.29 -14.69 -18.41
C PHE A 332 -7.48 -15.60 -18.68
N PRO A 333 -7.64 -16.13 -19.91
CA PRO A 333 -8.55 -17.22 -20.19
C PRO A 333 -8.32 -18.41 -19.26
N ALA A 334 -9.40 -19.06 -18.80
CA ALA A 334 -9.33 -20.12 -17.79
C ALA A 334 -8.50 -21.35 -18.20
N ASP A 335 -8.32 -21.56 -19.51
CA ASP A 335 -7.55 -22.67 -20.07
C ASP A 335 -6.03 -22.43 -20.05
N ILE A 336 -5.57 -21.20 -19.79
CA ILE A 336 -4.14 -20.92 -19.60
C ILE A 336 -3.65 -21.53 -18.29
N ALA A 337 -2.52 -22.23 -18.32
CA ALA A 337 -1.90 -22.78 -17.13
C ALA A 337 -1.57 -21.69 -16.10
N GLU A 338 -1.79 -21.99 -14.81
CA GLU A 338 -1.52 -21.05 -13.72
C GLU A 338 -0.06 -20.59 -13.69
N ASP A 339 0.89 -21.52 -13.89
CA ASP A 339 2.33 -21.22 -13.95
C ASP A 339 2.65 -20.17 -15.04
N SER A 340 1.95 -20.24 -16.19
CA SER A 340 2.11 -19.29 -17.30
C SER A 340 1.55 -17.92 -16.97
N CYS A 341 0.40 -17.86 -16.29
CA CYS A 341 -0.19 -16.61 -15.80
C CYS A 341 0.76 -15.92 -14.81
N LYS A 342 1.31 -16.69 -13.85
CA LYS A 342 2.30 -16.20 -12.87
C LYS A 342 3.58 -15.71 -13.53
N TRP A 343 4.06 -16.43 -14.55
CA TRP A 343 5.25 -16.05 -15.30
C TRP A 343 5.05 -14.68 -15.97
N LEU A 344 3.95 -14.47 -16.70
CA LEU A 344 3.74 -13.21 -17.40
C LEU A 344 3.57 -12.04 -16.43
N ALA A 345 2.74 -12.20 -15.39
CA ALA A 345 2.57 -11.17 -14.37
C ALA A 345 3.89 -10.84 -13.64
N GLY A 346 4.73 -11.86 -13.38
CA GLY A 346 6.07 -11.67 -12.83
C GLY A 346 7.03 -10.97 -13.79
N ALA A 347 7.04 -11.37 -15.05
CA ALA A 347 7.89 -10.80 -16.09
C ALA A 347 7.55 -9.33 -16.38
N MET A 348 6.26 -8.96 -16.40
CA MET A 348 5.84 -7.56 -16.50
C MET A 348 6.46 -6.72 -15.40
N ARG A 349 6.37 -7.16 -14.15
CA ARG A 349 7.01 -6.44 -13.03
C ARG A 349 8.52 -6.32 -13.20
N GLU A 350 9.19 -7.43 -13.47
CA GLU A 350 10.65 -7.46 -13.58
C GLU A 350 11.15 -6.55 -14.71
N LEU A 351 10.52 -6.62 -15.87
CA LEU A 351 10.95 -5.91 -17.06
C LEU A 351 10.57 -4.43 -17.06
N ARG A 352 9.44 -4.07 -16.45
CA ARG A 352 9.04 -2.66 -16.28
C ARG A 352 9.93 -1.90 -15.31
N ASN A 353 10.60 -2.59 -14.39
CA ASN A 353 11.56 -2.00 -13.46
C ASN A 353 12.99 -1.89 -14.04
N ALA A 354 13.26 -2.55 -15.17
CA ALA A 354 14.57 -2.59 -15.81
C ALA A 354 14.78 -1.50 -16.87
N THR A 355 13.71 -0.80 -17.24
CA THR A 355 13.67 0.38 -18.10
C THR A 355 13.47 1.64 -17.28
#